data_AF-A0A3B8XFR4-F1
#
_entry.id   AF-A0A3B8XFR4-F1
#
_cell.length_a   1.000
_cell.length_b   1.000
_cell.length_c   1.000
_cell.angle_alpha   90.00
_cell.angle_beta   90.00
_cell.angle_gamma   90.00
#
_symmetry.space_group_name_H-M   'P 1'
#
loop_
_entity.id
_entity.type
_entity.pdbx_description
1 polymer ?
#
loop_
_entity_poly.entity_id
_entity_poly.type
_entity_poly.pdbx_seq_one_letter_code
_entity_poly.pdbx_strand_id
1 'polypeptide(L)'
;VKSFSEAMDNVRGEHTHAWLQVDEFQFWLVNFSNMFALGRIKAVKSCHVWVATIEAILRWAGLANDWYVEEVECGCVTGTFDCVFAIRSVET
;
A
#
# COMPACT_ATOMS: atom_id res chain seq x y z
N VAL A 1 7.19 13.94 16.00
CA VAL A 1 5.99 13.13 15.72
C VAL A 1 6.44 12.01 14.81
N LYS A 2 6.26 10.74 15.19
CA LYS A 2 6.62 9.60 14.32
C LYS A 2 5.58 9.47 13.20
N SER A 3 5.98 9.06 12.00
CA SER A 3 5.00 8.79 10.94
C SER A 3 4.13 7.58 11.32
N PHE A 4 2.95 7.44 10.71
CA PHE A 4 2.05 6.31 10.98
C PHE A 4 2.75 4.96 10.75
N SER A 5 3.48 4.82 9.65
CA SER A 5 4.20 3.59 9.30
C SER A 5 5.35 3.28 10.26
N GLU A 6 6.12 4.29 10.68
CA GLU A 6 7.14 4.13 11.73
C GLU A 6 6.52 3.70 13.06
N ALA A 7 5.33 4.20 13.40
CA ALA A 7 4.64 3.79 14.62
C ALA A 7 4.24 2.31 14.56
N MET A 8 3.78 1.82 13.40
CA MET A 8 3.46 0.39 13.20
C MET A 8 4.68 -0.51 13.33
N ASP A 9 5.80 -0.13 12.70
CA ASP A 9 7.07 -0.87 12.81
C ASP A 9 7.51 -0.98 14.28
N ASN A 10 7.43 0.12 15.04
CA ASN A 10 7.79 0.13 16.46
C ASN A 10 6.89 -0.76 17.33
N VAL A 11 5.59 -0.83 17.04
CA VAL A 11 4.65 -1.69 17.79
C VAL A 11 4.98 -3.17 17.57
N ARG A 12 5.40 -3.53 16.35
CA ARG A 12 5.73 -4.93 16.02
C ARG A 12 7.18 -5.30 16.30
N GLY A 13 8.08 -4.33 16.40
CA GLY A 13 9.52 -4.57 16.57
C GLY A 13 10.20 -5.07 15.30
N GLU A 14 9.57 -4.92 14.13
CA GLU A 14 10.07 -5.33 12.83
C GLU A 14 9.61 -4.35 11.74
N HIS A 15 10.23 -4.39 10.56
CA HIS A 15 9.76 -3.60 9.42
C HIS A 15 8.48 -4.18 8.85
N THR A 16 7.41 -3.40 8.88
CA THR A 16 6.06 -3.80 8.46
C THR A 16 5.66 -3.18 7.13
N HIS A 17 6.52 -2.32 6.57
CA HIS A 17 6.29 -1.68 5.31
C HIS A 17 7.59 -1.52 4.51
N ALA A 18 7.47 -1.46 3.19
CA ALA A 18 8.54 -1.11 2.29
C ALA A 18 8.03 -0.19 1.17
N TRP A 19 8.86 0.79 0.80
CA TRP A 19 8.68 1.58 -0.40
C TRP A 19 9.79 1.23 -1.39
N LEU A 20 9.42 0.71 -2.55
CA LEU A 20 10.35 0.22 -3.54
C LEU A 20 10.13 0.98 -4.83
N GLN A 21 11.17 1.64 -5.34
CA GLN A 21 11.16 2.11 -6.73
C GLN A 21 11.44 0.90 -7.63
N VAL A 22 10.49 0.56 -8.49
CA VAL A 22 10.66 -0.53 -9.47
C VAL A 22 11.39 0.01 -10.68
N ASP A 23 10.95 1.16 -11.18
CA ASP A 23 11.57 1.93 -12.27
C ASP A 23 11.16 3.42 -12.18
N GLU A 24 11.38 4.20 -13.23
CA GLU A 24 11.04 5.63 -13.28
C GLU A 24 9.53 5.92 -13.35
N PHE A 25 8.71 4.93 -13.70
CA PHE A 25 7.26 5.04 -13.87
C PHE A 25 6.47 4.23 -12.84
N GLN A 26 7.15 3.52 -11.94
CA GLN A 26 6.50 2.61 -11.01
C GLN A 26 7.19 2.54 -9.64
N PHE A 27 6.36 2.66 -8.60
CA PHE A 27 6.73 2.39 -7.22
C PHE A 27 5.80 1.33 -6.62
N TRP A 28 6.31 0.51 -5.71
CA TRP A 28 5.53 -0.39 -4.89
C TRP A 28 5.55 0.06 -3.43
N LEU A 29 4.37 0.14 -2.84
CA LEU A 29 4.19 0.15 -1.39
C LEU A 29 3.79 -1.26 -0.96
N VAL A 30 4.61 -1.87 -0.12
CA VAL A 30 4.34 -3.18 0.47
C VAL A 30 4.01 -3.00 1.94
N ASN A 31 2.94 -3.63 2.40
CA ASN A 31 2.58 -3.74 3.82
C ASN A 31 2.65 -5.21 4.21
N PHE A 32 3.67 -5.59 4.97
CA PHE A 32 3.88 -6.96 5.44
C PHE A 32 2.97 -7.28 6.62
N SER A 33 2.31 -8.44 6.56
CA SER A 33 1.35 -8.89 7.56
C SER A 33 0.40 -7.75 7.97
N ASN A 34 -0.16 -7.07 6.98
CA ASN A 34 -0.89 -5.83 7.11
C ASN A 34 -1.93 -5.94 8.24
N MET A 35 -1.78 -5.11 9.27
CA MET A 35 -2.64 -5.17 10.46
C MET A 35 -4.13 -4.94 10.15
N PHE A 36 -4.44 -4.29 9.03
CA PHE A 36 -5.81 -4.09 8.56
C PHE A 36 -6.38 -5.28 7.78
N ALA A 37 -5.52 -6.23 7.38
CA ALA A 37 -5.85 -7.43 6.63
C ALA A 37 -5.74 -8.72 7.46
N LEU A 38 -4.89 -8.72 8.50
CA LEU A 38 -4.60 -9.88 9.33
C LEU A 38 -5.89 -10.54 9.86
N GLY A 39 -6.02 -11.85 9.64
CA GLY A 39 -7.18 -12.64 10.07
C GLY A 39 -8.47 -12.38 9.29
N ARG A 40 -8.46 -11.50 8.28
CA ARG A 40 -9.64 -11.19 7.45
C ARG A 40 -9.53 -11.88 6.11
N ILE A 41 -10.21 -13.02 5.95
CA ILE A 41 -10.30 -13.69 4.64
C ILE A 41 -11.47 -13.12 3.84
N LYS A 42 -11.23 -12.79 2.56
CA LYS A 42 -12.19 -12.16 1.66
C LYS A 42 -12.13 -12.80 0.27
N ALA A 43 -13.28 -12.87 -0.40
CA ALA A 43 -13.36 -13.38 -1.77
C ALA A 43 -12.89 -12.36 -2.82
N VAL A 44 -12.83 -11.07 -2.46
CA VAL A 44 -12.45 -9.97 -3.36
C VAL A 44 -11.51 -9.00 -2.65
N LYS A 45 -10.69 -8.29 -3.44
CA LYS A 45 -9.77 -7.25 -2.95
C LYS A 45 -10.52 -6.25 -2.07
N SER A 46 -9.95 -5.93 -0.90
CA SER A 46 -10.69 -5.27 0.19
C SER A 46 -9.87 -4.19 0.92
N CYS A 47 -8.65 -3.86 0.48
CA CYS A 47 -7.81 -2.86 1.15
C CYS A 47 -8.16 -1.42 0.75
N HIS A 48 -9.45 -1.09 0.67
CA HIS A 48 -9.94 0.22 0.20
C HIS A 48 -9.38 1.40 1.00
N VAL A 49 -9.12 1.22 2.30
CA VAL A 49 -8.55 2.28 3.14
C VAL A 49 -7.15 2.68 2.67
N TRP A 50 -6.33 1.71 2.27
CA TRP A 50 -4.96 1.97 1.79
C TRP A 50 -4.99 2.60 0.41
N VAL A 51 -5.81 2.07 -0.50
CA VAL A 51 -6.02 2.67 -1.83
C VAL A 51 -6.44 4.13 -1.70
N ALA A 52 -7.50 4.41 -0.93
CA ALA A 52 -7.99 5.78 -0.74
C ALA A 52 -6.97 6.71 -0.07
N THR A 53 -6.17 6.19 0.87
CA THR A 53 -5.11 6.97 1.53
C THR A 53 -4.04 7.38 0.52
N ILE A 54 -3.58 6.46 -0.32
CA ILE A 54 -2.53 6.73 -1.29
C ILE A 54 -3.06 7.66 -2.39
N GLU A 55 -4.28 7.43 -2.89
CA GLU A 55 -4.93 8.34 -3.85
C GLU A 55 -5.09 9.76 -3.30
N ALA A 56 -5.41 9.91 -2.01
CA ALA A 56 -5.49 11.21 -1.35
C ALA A 56 -4.11 11.90 -1.28
N ILE A 57 -3.05 11.15 -0.97
CA ILE A 57 -1.67 11.66 -0.97
C ILE A 57 -1.28 12.13 -2.37
N LEU A 58 -1.54 11.34 -3.41
CA LEU A 58 -1.27 11.74 -4.79
C LEU A 58 -2.00 13.03 -5.15
N ARG A 59 -3.26 13.16 -4.75
CA ARG A 59 -4.04 14.39 -4.96
C ARG A 59 -3.42 15.59 -4.25
N TRP A 60 -3.02 15.46 -2.98
CA TRP A 60 -2.39 16.56 -2.24
C TRP A 60 -1.01 16.93 -2.78
N ALA A 61 -0.29 15.98 -3.37
CA ALA A 61 0.97 16.22 -4.06
C ALA A 61 0.79 16.81 -5.47
N GLY A 62 -0.44 16.96 -5.97
CA GLY A 62 -0.71 17.44 -7.33
C GLY A 62 -0.52 16.39 -8.43
N LEU A 63 -0.44 15.10 -8.08
CA LEU A 63 -0.12 13.98 -8.98
C LEU A 63 -1.33 13.11 -9.37
N ALA A 64 -2.55 13.48 -8.96
CA ALA A 64 -3.73 12.61 -9.11
C ALA A 64 -4.15 12.26 -10.55
N ASN A 65 -3.68 13.00 -11.56
CA ASN A 65 -3.96 12.70 -12.97
C ASN A 65 -2.78 12.01 -13.67
N ASP A 66 -1.59 12.10 -13.09
CA ASP A 66 -0.36 11.61 -13.69
C ASP A 66 0.02 10.24 -13.10
N TRP A 67 -0.53 9.90 -11.93
CA TRP A 67 -0.27 8.66 -11.23
C TRP A 67 -1.56 8.02 -10.71
N TYR A 68 -1.63 6.70 -10.73
CA TYR A 68 -2.73 5.92 -10.19
C TYR A 68 -2.24 4.81 -9.27
N VAL A 69 -3.15 4.29 -8.43
CA VAL A 69 -2.92 3.19 -7.50
C VAL A 69 -3.63 1.95 -7.97
N GLU A 70 -2.92 0.84 -7.97
CA GLU A 70 -3.46 -0.50 -8.18
C GLU A 70 -3.11 -1.38 -6.97
N GLU A 71 -4.12 -1.99 -6.35
CA GLU A 71 -3.90 -3.06 -5.37
C GLU A 71 -3.47 -4.32 -6.15
N VAL A 72 -2.17 -4.62 -6.19
CA VAL A 72 -1.62 -5.78 -6.90
C VAL A 72 -1.91 -7.06 -6.12
N GLU A 73 -1.59 -7.05 -4.82
CA GLU A 73 -1.86 -8.15 -3.90
C GLU A 73 -2.72 -7.68 -2.74
N CYS A 74 -3.80 -8.42 -2.48
CA CYS A 74 -4.62 -8.26 -1.29
C CYS A 74 -4.42 -9.46 -0.38
N GLY A 75 -3.74 -9.26 0.74
CA GLY A 75 -3.49 -10.29 1.74
C GLY A 75 -4.74 -10.92 2.33
N CYS A 76 -5.88 -10.21 2.27
CA CYS A 76 -7.18 -10.75 2.66
C CYS A 76 -7.67 -11.84 1.69
N VAL A 77 -7.27 -11.77 0.42
CA VAL A 77 -7.71 -12.69 -0.64
C VAL A 77 -6.73 -13.86 -0.76
N THR A 78 -5.43 -13.55 -0.74
CA THR A 78 -4.36 -14.56 -0.87
C THR A 78 -4.16 -15.37 0.40
N GLY A 79 -4.57 -14.84 1.56
CA GLY A 79 -4.33 -15.45 2.87
C GLY A 79 -2.90 -15.27 3.39
N THR A 80 -2.03 -14.56 2.66
CA THR A 80 -0.69 -14.17 3.10
C THR A 80 -0.74 -13.06 4.15
N PHE A 81 -1.82 -12.26 4.13
CA PHE A 81 -1.97 -11.01 4.87
C PHE A 81 -1.00 -9.90 4.46
N ASP A 82 -0.14 -10.14 3.47
CA ASP A 82 0.69 -9.11 2.85
C ASP A 82 -0.14 -8.34 1.81
N CYS A 83 0.05 -7.03 1.72
CA CYS A 83 -0.66 -6.21 0.73
C CYS A 83 0.35 -5.42 -0.09
N VAL A 84 0.20 -5.45 -1.41
CA VAL A 84 1.07 -4.75 -2.35
C VAL A 84 0.24 -3.78 -3.17
N PHE A 85 0.65 -2.50 -3.15
CA PHE A 85 0.04 -1.43 -3.92
C PHE A 85 1.07 -0.91 -4.92
N ALA A 86 0.78 -1.04 -6.21
CA ALA A 86 1.57 -0.40 -7.25
C ALA A 86 1.05 1.03 -7.46
N ILE A 87 1.98 1.98 -7.46
CA ILE A 87 1.75 3.39 -7.80
C ILE A 87 2.44 3.59 -9.13
N ARG A 88 1.65 3.83 -10.17
CA ARG A 88 2.11 3.82 -11.56
C ARG A 88 1.82 5.15 -12.22
N SER A 89 2.77 5.62 -13.03
CA SER A 89 2.57 6.73 -13.94
C SER A 89 1.52 6.35 -14.99
N VAL A 90 0.71 7.32 -15.42
CA VAL A 90 -0.22 7.18 -16.54
C VAL A 90 0.54 7.19 -17.87
N GLU A 91 1.66 7.91 -17.94
CA GLU A 91 2.56 7.95 -19.08
C GLU A 91 3.74 6.98 -18.88
N THR A 92 4.10 6.24 -19.94
CA THR A 92 5.19 5.23 -19.97
C THR A 92 6.26 5.60 -20.99
#